data_AF-A0A9D5YGC8-F1
#
_entry.id   AF-A0A9D5YGC8-F1
#
_cell.length_a   1.000
_cell.length_b   1.000
_cell.length_c   1.000
_cell.angle_alpha   90.00
_cell.angle_beta   90.00
_cell.angle_gamma   90.00
#
_symmetry.space_group_name_H-M   'P 1'
#
loop_
_entity.id
_entity.type
_entity.pdbx_description
1 polymer ?
#
loop_
_entity_poly.entity_id
_entity_poly.type
_entity_poly.pdbx_seq_one_letter_code
_entity_poly.pdbx_strand_id
1 'polypeptide(L)'
;MFIQPFTEQFNKNIWENCAVILSNKSDSDISPYLKELLFWLQDMNWPGAQRIYDRFLHYENDSLFYQVYEECEKMAANTTDEIWLENLFSLKRARQGITKT
;
A
#
# COMPACT_ATOMS: atom_id res chain seq x y z
N MET A 1 -5.45 -3.02 -17.78
CA MET A 1 -4.47 -4.12 -17.79
C MET A 1 -3.09 -3.51 -17.73
N PHE A 2 -2.37 -3.66 -16.62
CA PHE A 2 -0.99 -3.21 -16.50
C PHE A 2 -0.11 -4.33 -17.06
N ILE A 3 0.39 -4.17 -18.28
CA ILE A 3 1.24 -5.17 -18.95
C ILE A 3 2.69 -4.84 -18.63
N GLN A 4 3.38 -5.76 -17.95
CA GLN A 4 4.80 -5.61 -17.61
C GLN A 4 5.70 -6.28 -18.67
N PRO A 5 6.84 -5.66 -19.03
CA PRO A 5 7.89 -6.35 -19.76
C PRO A 5 8.62 -7.31 -18.80
N PHE A 6 8.30 -8.60 -18.91
CA PHE A 6 8.89 -9.67 -18.13
C PHE A 6 10.29 -10.01 -18.67
N THR A 7 11.29 -9.21 -18.28
CA THR A 7 12.71 -9.53 -18.52
C THR A 7 13.47 -9.51 -17.19
N GLU A 8 14.29 -10.53 -16.95
CA GLU A 8 14.97 -10.81 -15.67
C GLU A 8 15.82 -9.63 -15.16
N GLN A 9 16.23 -8.70 -16.03
CA GLN A 9 17.05 -7.54 -15.68
C GLN A 9 16.27 -6.32 -15.15
N PHE A 10 14.95 -6.22 -15.36
CA PHE A 10 14.19 -4.99 -15.07
C PHE A 10 13.04 -5.16 -14.07
N ASN A 11 12.76 -6.39 -13.62
CA ASN A 11 11.51 -6.71 -12.93
C ASN A 11 11.37 -6.01 -11.55
N LYS A 12 12.46 -5.91 -10.77
CA LYS A 12 12.42 -5.33 -9.40
C LYS A 12 12.49 -3.80 -9.38
N ASN A 13 13.28 -3.18 -10.27
CA ASN A 13 13.49 -1.73 -10.25
C ASN A 13 12.28 -0.92 -10.74
N ILE A 14 11.38 -1.53 -11.51
CA ILE A 14 10.17 -0.86 -11.99
C ILE A 14 9.24 -0.52 -10.82
N TRP A 15 9.06 -1.44 -9.87
CA TRP A 15 8.18 -1.22 -8.73
C TRP A 15 8.69 -0.10 -7.82
N GLU A 16 10.00 -0.07 -7.59
CA GLU A 16 10.66 1.01 -6.85
C GLU A 16 10.41 2.38 -7.51
N ASN A 17 10.61 2.49 -8.82
CA ASN A 17 10.37 3.72 -9.57
C ASN A 17 8.88 4.12 -9.58
N CYS A 18 7.98 3.14 -9.71
CA CYS A 18 6.54 3.38 -9.59
C CYS A 18 6.20 3.91 -8.21
N ALA A 19 6.74 3.32 -7.13
CA ALA A 19 6.51 3.79 -5.78
C ALA A 19 7.03 5.22 -5.57
N VAL A 20 8.19 5.58 -6.14
CA VAL A 20 8.70 6.98 -6.12
C VAL A 20 7.68 7.93 -6.75
N ILE A 21 7.15 7.59 -7.92
CA ILE A 21 6.19 8.47 -8.61
C ILE A 21 4.88 8.56 -7.81
N LEU A 22 4.33 7.40 -7.42
CA LEU A 22 3.03 7.29 -6.74
C LEU A 22 3.06 7.94 -5.34
N SER A 23 4.16 7.81 -4.59
CA SER A 23 4.27 8.46 -3.28
C SER A 23 4.24 9.99 -3.37
N ASN A 24 4.65 10.55 -4.51
CA ASN A 24 4.64 11.99 -4.76
C ASN A 24 3.32 12.49 -5.37
N LYS A 25 2.36 11.59 -5.64
CA LYS A 25 1.02 11.96 -6.14
C LYS A 25 0.10 12.41 -5.01
N SER A 26 -0.86 13.26 -5.37
CA SER A 26 -1.92 13.70 -4.46
C SER A 26 -2.82 12.54 -4.06
N ASP A 27 -3.55 12.70 -2.96
CA ASP A 27 -4.55 11.71 -2.53
C ASP A 27 -5.60 11.45 -3.60
N SER A 28 -6.04 12.50 -4.33
CA SER A 28 -7.01 12.36 -5.42
C SER A 28 -6.51 11.48 -6.55
N ASP A 29 -5.22 11.57 -6.87
CA ASP A 29 -4.60 10.81 -7.96
C ASP A 29 -4.43 9.33 -7.60
N ILE A 30 -4.18 9.02 -6.33
CA ILE A 30 -3.98 7.62 -5.87
C ILE A 30 -5.25 6.97 -5.32
N SER A 31 -6.29 7.76 -5.00
CA SER A 31 -7.61 7.28 -4.53
C SER A 31 -8.15 6.09 -5.33
N PRO A 32 -8.11 6.10 -6.69
CA PRO A 32 -8.67 5.01 -7.49
C PRO A 32 -7.88 3.70 -7.38
N TYR A 33 -6.67 3.75 -6.82
CA TYR A 33 -5.72 2.63 -6.76
C TYR A 33 -5.39 2.22 -5.32
N LEU A 34 -6.11 2.73 -4.31
CA LEU A 34 -5.81 2.49 -2.90
C LEU A 34 -5.74 0.99 -2.58
N LYS A 35 -6.69 0.21 -3.11
CA LYS A 35 -6.76 -1.23 -2.89
C LYS A 35 -5.54 -1.94 -3.46
N GLU A 36 -5.19 -1.62 -4.70
CA GLU A 36 -4.04 -2.16 -5.41
C GLU A 36 -2.73 -1.83 -4.71
N LEU A 37 -2.61 -0.62 -4.16
CA LEU A 37 -1.44 -0.17 -3.43
C LEU A 37 -1.36 -0.79 -2.03
N LEU A 38 -2.49 -1.07 -1.37
CA LEU A 38 -2.51 -1.81 -0.11
C LEU A 38 -2.07 -3.27 -0.28
N PHE A 39 -2.24 -3.88 -1.48
CA PHE A 39 -1.66 -5.20 -1.77
C PHE A 39 -0.13 -5.20 -1.78
N TRP A 40 0.53 -4.06 -1.99
CA TRP A 40 1.99 -4.00 -1.93
C TRP A 40 2.53 -4.30 -0.53
N LEU A 41 1.68 -4.20 0.49
CA LEU A 41 2.02 -4.53 1.88
C LEU A 41 1.93 -6.04 2.18
N GLN A 42 1.63 -6.90 1.19
CA GLN A 42 1.69 -8.34 1.38
C GLN A 42 3.12 -8.82 1.68
N ASP A 43 4.11 -8.17 1.08
CA ASP A 43 5.53 -8.45 1.32
C ASP A 43 6.31 -7.14 1.34
N MET A 44 6.75 -6.73 2.53
CA MET A 44 7.53 -5.50 2.71
C MET A 44 8.92 -5.57 2.07
N ASN A 45 9.36 -6.73 1.59
CA ASN A 45 10.58 -6.85 0.79
C ASN A 45 10.37 -6.52 -0.69
N TRP A 46 9.12 -6.31 -1.13
CA TRP A 46 8.86 -5.85 -2.48
C TRP A 46 9.41 -4.43 -2.68
N PRO A 47 10.11 -4.16 -3.80
CA PRO A 47 10.64 -2.84 -4.08
C PRO A 47 9.53 -1.79 -4.04
N GLY A 48 9.73 -0.72 -3.26
CA GLY A 48 8.75 0.35 -3.11
C GLY A 48 7.67 0.12 -2.05
N ALA A 49 7.52 -1.09 -1.48
CA ALA A 49 6.47 -1.38 -0.48
C ALA A 49 6.56 -0.45 0.74
N GLN A 50 7.76 -0.25 1.29
CA GLN A 50 7.97 0.68 2.39
C GLN A 50 7.58 2.12 2.03
N ARG A 51 7.88 2.57 0.81
CA ARG A 51 7.54 3.92 0.37
C ARG A 51 6.02 4.10 0.23
N ILE A 52 5.31 3.08 -0.23
CA ILE A 52 3.84 3.09 -0.27
C ILE A 52 3.26 3.08 1.15
N TYR A 53 3.83 2.26 2.06
CA TYR A 53 3.46 2.28 3.48
C TYR A 53 3.58 3.69 4.08
N ASP A 54 4.74 4.33 3.90
CA ASP A 54 5.00 5.68 4.43
C ASP A 54 4.05 6.72 3.81
N ARG A 55 3.71 6.57 2.52
CA ARG A 55 2.73 7.43 1.86
C ARG A 55 1.35 7.30 2.50
N PHE A 56 0.96 6.08 2.85
CA PHE A 56 -0.29 5.80 3.53
C PHE A 56 -0.31 6.23 4.99
N LEU A 57 0.80 6.59 5.62
CA LEU A 57 0.75 7.26 6.93
C LEU A 57 0.20 8.69 6.85
N HIS A 58 0.34 9.32 5.68
CA HIS A 58 0.03 10.74 5.47
C HIS A 58 -1.19 10.96 4.56
N TYR A 59 -1.89 9.90 4.16
CA TYR A 59 -3.14 10.01 3.42
C TYR A 59 -4.21 10.70 4.29
N GLU A 60 -4.82 11.76 3.78
CA GLU A 60 -5.66 12.70 4.54
C GLU A 60 -7.12 12.25 4.62
N ASN A 61 -7.66 11.63 3.57
CA ASN A 61 -9.06 11.20 3.56
C ASN A 61 -9.23 9.88 4.33
N ASP A 62 -9.30 9.98 5.66
CA ASP A 62 -9.47 8.86 6.58
C ASP A 62 -10.70 8.01 6.26
N SER A 63 -11.83 8.63 5.92
CA SER A 63 -13.07 7.89 5.64
C SER A 63 -12.90 6.94 4.46
N LEU A 64 -12.33 7.44 3.35
CA LEU A 64 -12.08 6.62 2.17
C LEU A 64 -11.00 5.57 2.44
N PHE A 65 -9.92 5.97 3.13
CA PHE A 65 -8.83 5.07 3.46
C PHE A 65 -9.31 3.89 4.29
N TYR A 66 -10.04 4.13 5.39
CA TYR A 66 -10.51 3.07 6.27
C TYR A 66 -11.56 2.18 5.62
N GLN A 67 -12.41 2.73 4.74
CA GLN A 67 -13.33 1.92 3.94
C GLN A 67 -12.58 0.87 3.10
N VAL A 68 -11.56 1.30 2.34
CA VAL A 68 -10.77 0.40 1.49
C VAL A 68 -9.88 -0.54 2.33
N TYR A 69 -9.29 -0.03 3.41
CA TYR A 69 -8.50 -0.81 4.35
C TYR A 69 -9.29 -2.00 4.91
N GLU A 70 -10.54 -1.79 5.35
CA GLU A 70 -11.38 -2.86 5.90
C GLU A 70 -11.70 -3.94 4.87
N GLU A 71 -11.82 -3.57 3.59
CA GLU A 71 -11.92 -4.57 2.51
C GLU A 71 -10.65 -5.41 2.40
N CYS A 72 -9.47 -4.77 2.40
CA CYS A 72 -8.18 -5.46 2.36
C CYS A 72 -7.94 -6.34 3.58
N GLU A 73 -8.30 -5.88 4.78
CA GLU A 73 -8.21 -6.65 6.03
C GLU A 73 -9.04 -7.94 5.95
N LYS A 74 -10.29 -7.84 5.48
CA LYS A 74 -11.16 -9.02 5.27
C LYS A 74 -10.58 -9.97 4.23
N MET A 75 -9.99 -9.43 3.15
CA MET A 75 -9.33 -10.25 2.14
C MET A 75 -8.14 -11.00 2.73
N ALA A 76 -7.23 -10.32 3.42
CA ALA A 76 -6.04 -10.92 4.05
C ALA A 76 -6.41 -12.01 5.06
N ALA A 77 -7.43 -11.75 5.89
CA ALA A 77 -7.95 -12.73 6.85
C ALA A 77 -8.53 -13.97 6.16
N ASN A 78 -9.28 -13.80 5.06
CA ASN A 78 -9.88 -14.90 4.31
C ASN A 78 -8.85 -15.73 3.52
N THR A 79 -7.75 -15.11 3.08
CA THR A 79 -6.65 -15.80 2.39
C THR A 79 -5.60 -16.37 3.34
N THR A 80 -5.78 -16.23 4.66
CA THR A 80 -4.78 -16.63 5.68
C THR A 80 -3.40 -16.03 5.43
N ASP A 81 -3.36 -14.83 4.84
CA ASP A 81 -2.12 -14.09 4.58
C ASP A 81 -1.72 -13.33 5.85
N GLU A 82 -1.15 -14.06 6.82
CA GLU A 82 -0.82 -13.54 8.15
C GLU A 82 0.19 -12.38 8.08
N ILE A 83 1.12 -12.43 7.12
CA ILE A 83 2.12 -11.37 6.92
C ILE A 83 1.43 -10.08 6.47
N TRP A 84 0.55 -10.18 5.46
CA TRP A 84 -0.18 -9.01 5.01
C TRP A 84 -1.08 -8.42 6.10
N LEU A 85 -1.77 -9.29 6.85
CA LEU A 85 -2.63 -8.87 7.95
C LEU A 85 -1.84 -8.12 9.04
N GLU A 86 -0.66 -8.62 9.43
CA GLU A 86 0.20 -7.95 10.41
C GLU A 86 0.71 -6.59 9.88
N ASN A 87 1.07 -6.50 8.60
CA ASN A 87 1.49 -5.25 7.98
C ASN A 87 0.35 -4.21 7.94
N LEU A 88 -0.87 -4.64 7.63
CA LEU A 88 -2.08 -3.80 7.70
C LEU A 88 -2.34 -3.31 9.13
N PHE A 89 -2.25 -4.20 10.13
CA PHE A 89 -2.39 -3.82 11.54
C PHE A 89 -1.28 -2.87 12.02
N SER A 90 -0.05 -3.06 11.57
CA SER A 90 1.05 -2.12 11.80
C SER A 90 0.71 -0.74 11.25
N LEU A 91 0.22 -0.66 10.02
CA LEU A 91 -0.18 0.59 9.36
C LEU A 91 -1.30 1.30 10.13
N LYS A 92 -2.35 0.56 10.52
CA LYS A 92 -3.49 1.10 11.29
C LYS A 92 -3.04 1.68 12.63
N ARG A 93 -2.17 0.96 13.37
CA ARG A 93 -1.60 1.43 14.65
C ARG A 93 -0.77 2.70 14.46
N ALA A 94 0.08 2.73 13.44
CA ALA A 94 0.94 3.87 13.16
C ALA A 94 0.12 5.14 12.82
N ARG A 95 -0.91 5.01 11.96
CA ARG A 95 -1.82 6.14 11.64
C ARG A 95 -2.55 6.69 12.85
N GLN A 96 -3.04 5.82 13.75
CA GLN A 96 -3.69 6.22 15.00
C GLN A 96 -2.75 6.92 16.00
N GLY A 97 -1.44 6.68 15.89
CA GLY A 97 -0.42 7.40 16.65
C GLY A 97 -0.19 8.82 16.14
N ILE A 98 -0.23 9.01 14.81
CA ILE A 98 -0.01 10.31 14.16
C ILE A 98 -1.16 11.28 14.43
N THR A 99 -2.40 10.81 14.36
CA THR A 99 -3.60 11.66 14.55
C THR A 99 -3.83 12.15 15.97
N LYS A 100 -2.99 11.74 16.94
CA LYS A 100 -3.07 12.15 18.35
C LYS A 100 -2.13 13.29 18.74
N THR A 101 -1.49 13.96 17.77
CA THR A 101 -0.56 15.07 17.97
C THR A 101 -1.17 16.38 17.50
#